data_AF-A0A1H9SRQ0-F1
#
_entry.id   AF-A0A1H9SRQ0-F1
#
_cell.length_a   1.000
_cell.length_b   1.000
_cell.length_c   1.000
_cell.angle_alpha   90.00
_cell.angle_beta   90.00
_cell.angle_gamma   90.00
#
_symmetry.space_group_name_H-M   'P 1'
#
loop_
_entity.id
_entity.type
_entity.pdbx_description
1 polymer ?
#
loop_
_entity_poly.entity_id
_entity_poly.type
_entity_poly.pdbx_seq_one_letter_code
_entity_poly.pdbx_strand_id
1 'polypeptide(L)' 'MSRKPYPTDAPQRHHDLRQVFNALRWLVRAGAPWRMLPNDLPPWETVYQQTRRWLQAGCFEAMASDLRSIIGVAQGRQ' A
#
# COMPACT_ATOMS: atom_id res chain seq x y z
N MET A 1 29.97 2.34 16.04
CA MET A 1 28.62 1.81 15.78
C MET A 1 27.67 2.99 15.62
N SER A 2 27.58 3.56 14.41
CA SER A 2 26.77 4.74 14.11
C SER A 2 25.79 4.36 13.00
N ARG A 3 24.50 4.22 13.34
CA ARG A 3 23.43 3.99 12.36
C ARG A 3 23.25 5.27 11.56
N LYS A 4 23.93 5.36 10.42
CA LYS A 4 23.69 6.41 9.44
C LYS A 4 22.20 6.33 9.03
N PRO A 5 21.41 7.42 9.13
CA PRO A 5 20.06 7.41 8.60
C PRO A 5 20.14 7.15 7.10
N TYR A 6 19.32 6.22 6.61
CA TYR A 6 19.22 5.96 5.18
C TYR A 6 18.86 7.26 4.46
N PRO A 7 19.56 7.62 3.36
CA PRO A 7 19.22 8.82 2.61
C PRO A 7 17.80 8.68 2.05
N THR A 8 16.94 9.62 2.39
CA THR A 8 15.61 9.80 1.79
C THR A 8 15.71 10.12 0.28
N ASP A 9 16.90 10.44 -0.21
CA ASP A 9 17.20 10.86 -1.60
C ASP A 9 17.55 9.70 -2.54
N ALA A 10 16.97 8.50 -2.35
CA ALA A 10 17.03 7.47 -3.37
C ALA A 10 16.01 7.82 -4.48
N PRO A 11 16.44 8.11 -5.73
CA PRO A 11 15.55 8.56 -6.81
C PRO A 11 14.54 7.49 -7.29
N GLN A 12 14.52 6.32 -6.65
CA GLN A 12 13.71 5.17 -7.04
C GLN A 12 12.37 5.09 -6.29
N ARG A 13 12.06 6.04 -5.38
CA ARG A 13 10.74 6.16 -4.74
C ARG A 13 10.37 7.63 -4.49
N HIS A 14 9.91 8.34 -5.53
CA HIS A 14 9.44 9.72 -5.42
C HIS A 14 8.22 9.92 -4.49
N HIS A 15 7.54 8.83 -4.08
CA HIS A 15 6.39 8.88 -3.18
C HIS A 15 6.50 7.81 -2.09
N ASP A 16 6.14 8.18 -0.85
CA ASP A 16 6.02 7.24 0.26
C ASP A 16 4.96 6.17 -0.06
N LEU A 17 5.27 4.91 0.25
CA LEU A 17 4.33 3.78 0.11
C LEU A 17 3.01 4.05 0.83
N ARG A 18 3.03 4.79 1.93
CA ARG A 18 1.81 5.18 2.65
C ARG A 18 0.93 6.10 1.80
N GLN A 19 1.51 7.05 1.08
CA GLN A 19 0.75 7.94 0.19
C GLN A 19 0.18 7.16 -1.00
N VAL A 20 0.97 6.25 -1.57
CA VAL A 20 0.51 5.36 -2.65
C VAL A 20 -0.66 4.48 -2.19
N PHE A 21 -0.56 3.91 -0.98
CA PHE A 21 -1.64 3.12 -0.40
C PHE A 21 -2.90 3.97 -0.13
N ASN A 22 -2.73 5.20 0.37
CA ASN A 22 -3.85 6.13 0.58
C ASN A 22 -4.57 6.45 -0.75
N ALA A 23 -3.80 6.67 -1.82
CA ALA A 23 -4.35 6.90 -3.15
C ALA A 23 -5.12 5.69 -3.69
N LEU A 24 -4.57 4.48 -3.53
CA LEU A 24 -5.27 3.25 -3.86
C LEU A 24 -6.57 3.10 -3.04
N ARG A 25 -6.52 3.38 -1.74
CA ARG A 25 -7.71 3.34 -0.88
C ARG A 25 -8.78 4.32 -1.34
N TRP A 26 -8.39 5.52 -1.77
CA TRP A 26 -9.33 6.50 -2.32
C TRP A 26 -10.00 5.95 -3.59
N LEU A 27 -9.22 5.39 -4.53
CA LEU A 27 -9.75 4.80 -5.76
C LEU A 27 -10.76 3.69 -5.48
N VAL A 28 -10.39 2.74 -4.61
CA VAL A 28 -11.25 1.60 -4.25
C VAL A 28 -12.53 2.06 -3.55
N ARG A 29 -12.43 3.08 -2.69
CA ARG A 29 -13.61 3.64 -2.00
C ARG A 29 -14.52 4.44 -2.93
N ALA A 30 -13.95 5.21 -3.85
CA ALA A 30 -14.71 6.02 -4.79
C ALA A 30 -15.29 5.21 -5.96
N GLY A 31 -14.72 4.02 -6.24
CA GLY A 31 -15.07 3.25 -7.45
C GLY A 31 -14.71 3.99 -8.74
N ALA A 32 -13.74 4.90 -8.67
CA ALA A 32 -13.42 5.81 -9.76
C ALA A 32 -12.36 5.20 -10.72
N PRO A 33 -12.39 5.56 -12.01
CA PRO A 33 -11.30 5.28 -12.94
C PRO A 33 -9.96 5.84 -12.44
N TRP A 34 -8.86 5.13 -12.73
CA TRP A 34 -7.50 5.52 -12.34
C TRP A 34 -7.12 6.96 -12.73
N ARG A 35 -7.56 7.42 -13.90
CA ARG A 35 -7.26 8.77 -14.42
C ARG A 35 -8.02 9.90 -13.71
N MET A 36 -8.99 9.55 -12.85
CA MET A 36 -9.71 10.51 -12.02
C MET A 36 -9.05 10.71 -10.65
N LEU A 37 -7.89 10.09 -10.42
CA LEU A 37 -7.17 10.28 -9.17
C LEU A 37 -6.86 11.77 -8.96
N PRO A 38 -7.21 12.35 -7.80
CA PRO A 38 -6.91 13.72 -7.45
C PRO A 38 -5.40 14.05 -7.53
N ASN A 39 -5.07 15.26 -7.94
CA ASN A 39 -3.68 15.70 -8.14
C ASN A 39 -2.90 15.95 -6.83
N ASP A 40 -3.58 15.98 -5.69
CA ASP A 40 -2.98 16.02 -4.35
C ASP A 40 -2.43 14.65 -3.90
N LEU A 41 -2.75 13.59 -4.65
CA LEU A 41 -2.24 12.24 -4.44
C LEU A 41 -1.13 11.89 -5.45
N PRO A 42 -0.29 10.88 -5.17
CA PRO A 42 0.72 10.41 -6.12
C PRO A 42 0.12 10.11 -7.50
N PRO A 43 0.84 10.34 -8.61
CA PRO A 43 0.33 10.10 -9.96
C PRO A 43 -0.22 8.69 -10.15
N TRP A 44 -1.34 8.58 -10.85
CA TRP A 44 -2.08 7.33 -11.00
C TRP A 44 -1.21 6.22 -11.61
N GLU A 45 -0.24 6.54 -12.46
CA GLU A 45 0.72 5.56 -13.03
C GLU A 45 1.55 4.90 -11.93
N THR A 46 2.04 5.70 -10.97
CA THR A 46 2.84 5.20 -9.84
C THR A 46 1.99 4.32 -8.94
N VAL A 47 0.76 4.76 -8.64
CA VAL A 47 -0.18 3.99 -7.82
C VAL A 47 -0.54 2.68 -8.49
N TYR A 48 -0.81 2.70 -9.80
CA TYR A 48 -1.13 1.51 -10.57
C TYR A 48 0.03 0.51 -10.60
N GLN A 49 1.24 0.95 -10.92
CA GLN A 49 2.42 0.08 -10.96
C GLN A 49 2.70 -0.56 -9.60
N GLN A 50 2.62 0.21 -8.52
CA GLN A 50 2.85 -0.31 -7.18
C GLN A 50 1.73 -1.26 -6.73
N THR A 51 0.47 -0.94 -7.05
CA THR A 51 -0.67 -1.82 -6.77
C THR A 51 -0.50 -3.15 -7.48
N ARG A 52 -0.09 -3.14 -8.76
CA ARG A 52 0.18 -4.36 -9.52
C ARG A 52 1.29 -5.20 -8.88
N ARG A 53 2.37 -4.58 -8.37
CA ARG A 53 3.43 -5.28 -7.64
C ARG A 53 2.91 -5.93 -6.36
N TRP A 54 2.06 -5.24 -5.60
CA TRP A 54 1.45 -5.80 -4.37
C TRP A 54 0.52 -6.97 -4.66
N LEU A 55 -0.30 -6.87 -5.71
CA LEU A 55 -1.19 -7.94 -6.13
C LEU A 55 -0.38 -9.17 -6.58
N GLN A 56 0.68 -8.98 -7.37
CA GLN A 56 1.55 -10.09 -7.79
C GLN A 56 2.27 -10.75 -6.62
N ALA A 57 2.62 -9.98 -5.59
CA ALA A 57 3.25 -10.48 -4.38
C ALA A 57 2.26 -11.09 -3.37
N GLY A 58 0.95 -11.08 -3.65
CA GLY A 58 -0.07 -11.61 -2.73
C GLY A 58 -0.18 -10.84 -1.41
N CYS A 59 0.19 -9.55 -1.40
CA CYS A 59 0.27 -8.78 -0.16
C CYS A 59 -1.10 -8.64 0.52
N PHE A 60 -2.18 -8.52 -0.25
CA PHE A 60 -3.52 -8.32 0.32
C PHE A 60 -4.08 -9.61 0.91
N GLU A 61 -3.81 -10.73 0.27
CA GLU A 61 -4.14 -12.06 0.74
C GLU A 61 -3.40 -12.38 2.03
N ALA A 62 -2.10 -12.07 2.09
CA ALA A 62 -1.30 -12.19 3.29
C ALA A 62 -1.87 -11.34 4.44
N MET A 63 -2.13 -10.05 4.20
CA MET A 63 -2.74 -9.16 5.21
C MET A 63 -4.10 -9.67 5.70
N ALA A 64 -4.94 -10.20 4.81
CA ALA A 64 -6.24 -10.76 5.16
C ALA A 64 -6.12 -12.07 5.96
N SER A 65 -5.13 -12.91 5.65
CA SER A 65 -4.81 -14.12 6.41
C SER A 65 -4.35 -13.78 7.82
N ASP A 66 -3.40 -12.85 7.94
CA ASP A 66 -2.85 -12.40 9.23
C ASP A 66 -3.93 -11.80 10.12
N LEU A 67 -4.78 -10.94 9.56
CA LEU A 67 -5.91 -10.37 10.30
C LEU A 67 -6.87 -11.46 10.80
N ARG A 68 -7.15 -12.48 9.98
CA ARG A 68 -8.02 -13.58 10.36
C ARG A 68 -7.40 -14.44 11.45
N SER A 69 -6.08 -14.62 11.44
CA SER A 69 -5.35 -15.29 12.51
C SER A 69 -5.47 -14.52 13.83
N ILE A 70 -5.25 -13.19 13.81
CA ILE A 70 -5.38 -12.32 14.99
C ILE A 70 -6.80 -12.37 15.56
N ILE A 71 -7.81 -12.27 14.70
CA ILE A 71 -9.22 -12.38 15.12
C ILE A 71 -9.50 -13.79 15.68
N GLY A 72 -8.98 -14.85 15.07
CA GLY A 72 -9.14 -16.22 15.55
C GLY A 72 -8.61 -16.41 16.98
N VAL A 73 -7.41 -15.89 17.26
CA VAL A 73 -6.83 -15.88 18.61
C VAL A 73 -7.69 -15.07 19.58
N ALA A 74 -8.16 -13.89 19.18
CA ALA A 74 -9.00 -13.05 20.02
C ALA A 74 -10.39 -13.65 20.32
N GLN A 75 -10.90 -14.52 19.45
CA GLN A 75 -12.19 -15.21 19.61
C GLN A 75 -12.09 -16.58 20.31
N GLY A 76 -10.90 -16.98 20.78
CA GLY A 76 -10.72 -18.19 21.59
C GLY A 76 -10.92 -19.52 20.83
N ARG A 77 -10.85 -19.52 19.51
CA ARG A 77 -10.84 -20.75 18.70
C ARG A 77 -9.40 -21.26 18.59
N GLN A 78 -9.02 -22.17 19.50
CA GLN A 78 -7.92 -23.11 19.32
C GLN A 78 -8.46 -24.49 18.95
#